data_AF-A0A061RMP7-F1
#
_entry.id   AF-A0A061RMP7-F1
#
_cell.length_a   1.000
_cell.length_b   1.000
_cell.length_c   1.000
_cell.angle_alpha   90.00
_cell.angle_beta   90.00
_cell.angle_gamma   90.00
#
_symmetry.space_group_name_H-M   'P 1'
#
loop_
_entity.id
_entity.type
_entity.pdbx_description
1 polymer ?
#
loop_
_entity_poly.entity_id
_entity_poly.type
_entity_poly.pdbx_seq_one_letter_code
_entity_poly.pdbx_strand_id
1 'polypeptide(L)'
;MSKNNWPLLAVSQEIQGKVQASKILVVGAGGIGCELLKTLVLSGFRKITVVDLDTIDTSNLNRQFLFRKKHVGQSKATVAASSVSSFCPSADITAICDDVKNSKYNRDFYSQFDIVLNGLDNLEARRHVNRLCLAAEKPLVESGTAGYIGQVCLSAALNSPLHLAA
;
A
#
# COMPACT_ATOMS: atom_id res chain seq x y z
N MET A 1 -16.75 -23.95 5.85
CA MET A 1 -16.21 -22.89 4.97
C MET A 1 -15.79 -21.72 5.84
N SER A 2 -14.54 -21.24 5.73
CA SER A 2 -14.09 -20.05 6.46
C SER A 2 -14.85 -18.82 5.95
N LYS A 3 -15.48 -18.06 6.85
CA LYS A 3 -16.30 -16.87 6.53
C LYS A 3 -15.50 -15.73 5.86
N ASN A 4 -14.19 -15.86 5.72
CA ASN A 4 -13.28 -14.78 5.32
C ASN A 4 -12.90 -14.75 3.83
N ASN A 5 -13.53 -15.55 2.98
CA ASN A 5 -13.17 -15.66 1.55
C ASN A 5 -14.27 -15.19 0.57
N TRP A 6 -15.36 -14.57 1.05
CA TRP A 6 -16.50 -14.23 0.19
C TRP A 6 -16.17 -13.36 -1.03
N PRO A 7 -15.22 -12.40 -1.00
CA PRO A 7 -14.89 -11.61 -2.20
C PRO A 7 -14.19 -12.46 -3.26
N LEU A 8 -13.35 -13.40 -2.82
CA LEU A 8 -12.67 -14.33 -3.72
C LEU A 8 -13.64 -15.31 -4.37
N LEU A 9 -14.77 -15.65 -3.73
CA LEU A 9 -15.80 -16.51 -4.32
C LEU A 9 -16.51 -15.88 -5.53
N ALA A 10 -16.43 -14.56 -5.70
CA ALA A 10 -16.99 -13.86 -6.85
C ALA A 10 -16.15 -14.02 -8.13
N VAL A 11 -14.94 -14.60 -8.03
CA VAL A 11 -14.02 -14.79 -9.16
C VAL A 11 -13.57 -16.25 -9.28
N SER A 12 -13.09 -16.64 -10.47
CA SER A 12 -12.62 -18.00 -10.73
C SER A 12 -11.44 -18.37 -9.83
N GLN A 13 -11.25 -19.66 -9.55
CA GLN A 13 -10.11 -20.15 -8.75
C GLN A 13 -8.75 -19.71 -9.33
N GLU A 14 -8.65 -19.59 -10.65
CA GLU A 14 -7.47 -19.06 -11.33
C GLU A 14 -7.18 -17.61 -10.90
N ILE A 15 -8.20 -16.75 -10.91
CA ILE A 15 -8.06 -15.34 -10.48
C ILE A 15 -7.73 -15.29 -8.99
N GLN A 16 -8.35 -16.13 -8.16
CA GLN A 16 -8.02 -16.20 -6.73
C GLN A 16 -6.54 -16.54 -6.52
N GLY A 17 -6.01 -17.51 -7.28
CA GLY A 17 -4.59 -17.87 -7.27
C GLY A 17 -3.69 -16.71 -7.67
N LYS A 18 -4.05 -15.97 -8.72
CA LYS A 18 -3.31 -14.76 -9.14
C LYS A 18 -3.30 -13.69 -8.04
N VAL A 19 -4.47 -13.37 -7.46
CA VAL A 19 -4.59 -12.37 -6.37
C VAL A 19 -3.73 -12.74 -5.16
N GLN A 20 -3.73 -14.00 -4.75
CA GLN A 20 -2.92 -14.46 -3.61
C GLN A 20 -1.43 -14.46 -3.93
N ALA A 21 -1.05 -14.72 -5.18
CA ALA A 21 0.34 -14.74 -5.63
C ALA A 21 0.93 -13.34 -5.85
N SER A 22 0.09 -12.34 -6.13
CA SER A 22 0.50 -10.96 -6.43
C SER A 22 1.25 -10.32 -5.26
N LYS A 23 2.36 -9.66 -5.59
CA LYS A 23 3.20 -8.87 -4.68
C LYS A 23 2.80 -7.40 -4.76
N ILE A 24 2.27 -6.87 -3.67
CA ILE A 24 1.78 -5.49 -3.59
C ILE A 24 2.74 -4.64 -2.76
N LEU A 25 3.11 -3.48 -3.27
CA LEU A 25 3.82 -2.46 -2.49
C LEU A 25 2.83 -1.36 -2.08
N VAL A 26 2.72 -1.10 -0.79
CA VAL A 26 1.97 0.02 -0.21
C VAL A 26 2.98 1.05 0.31
N VAL A 27 2.94 2.26 -0.22
CA VAL A 27 3.81 3.36 0.24
C VAL A 27 2.99 4.31 1.09
N GLY A 28 3.30 4.35 2.38
CA GLY A 28 2.57 5.06 3.42
C GLY A 28 1.60 4.15 4.19
N ALA A 29 1.73 4.15 5.51
CA ALA A 29 0.89 3.48 6.50
C ALA A 29 0.01 4.48 7.29
N GLY A 30 -0.27 5.65 6.70
CA GLY A 30 -1.17 6.66 7.22
C GLY A 30 -2.65 6.27 7.14
N GLY A 31 -3.54 7.26 7.02
CA GLY A 31 -5.01 7.02 6.97
C GLY A 31 -5.41 6.13 5.80
N ILE A 32 -5.01 6.53 4.59
CA ILE A 32 -5.22 5.75 3.37
C ILE A 32 -4.50 4.40 3.46
N GLY A 33 -3.24 4.38 3.91
CA GLY A 33 -2.45 3.16 4.05
C GLY A 33 -3.11 2.10 4.93
N CYS A 34 -3.67 2.50 6.07
CA CYS A 34 -4.42 1.60 6.97
C CYS A 34 -5.62 0.97 6.25
N GLU A 35 -6.37 1.76 5.49
CA GLU A 35 -7.54 1.31 4.73
C GLU A 35 -7.15 0.39 3.56
N LEU A 36 -6.05 0.70 2.87
CA LEU A 36 -5.50 -0.14 1.80
C LEU A 36 -5.10 -1.51 2.34
N LEU A 37 -4.33 -1.57 3.43
CA LEU A 37 -3.88 -2.83 4.02
C LEU A 37 -5.05 -3.73 4.42
N LYS A 38 -6.04 -3.16 5.11
CA LYS A 38 -7.28 -3.88 5.47
C LYS A 38 -8.02 -4.37 4.23
N THR A 39 -8.20 -3.51 3.23
CA THR A 39 -8.95 -3.87 2.03
C THR A 39 -8.23 -4.98 1.26
N LEU A 40 -6.92 -4.87 1.04
CA LEU A 40 -6.11 -5.87 0.35
C LEU A 40 -6.23 -7.26 0.98
N VAL A 41 -6.01 -7.37 2.30
CA VAL A 41 -6.02 -8.68 2.96
C VAL A 41 -7.40 -9.31 3.04
N LEU A 42 -8.46 -8.50 3.13
CA LEU A 42 -9.85 -8.96 3.09
C LEU A 42 -10.30 -9.32 1.67
N SER A 43 -9.73 -8.67 0.65
CA SER A 43 -9.92 -9.01 -0.77
C SER A 43 -9.12 -10.24 -1.20
N GLY A 44 -8.23 -10.75 -0.36
CA GLY A 44 -7.52 -12.00 -0.57
C GLY A 44 -6.05 -11.86 -0.99
N PHE A 45 -5.52 -10.65 -1.10
CA PHE A 45 -4.08 -10.45 -1.30
C PHE A 45 -3.33 -10.92 -0.05
N ARG A 46 -2.19 -11.58 -0.27
CA ARG A 46 -1.41 -12.17 0.81
C ARG A 46 0.00 -11.60 0.92
N LYS A 47 0.64 -11.21 -0.18
CA LYS A 47 2.04 -10.76 -0.18
C LYS A 47 2.09 -9.25 -0.29
N ILE A 48 2.31 -8.57 0.83
CA ILE A 48 2.29 -7.12 0.90
C ILE A 48 3.59 -6.61 1.51
N THR A 49 4.19 -5.60 0.91
CA THR A 49 5.24 -4.81 1.54
C THR A 49 4.70 -3.43 1.83
N VAL A 50 4.88 -2.94 3.05
CA VAL A 50 4.48 -1.59 3.46
C VAL A 50 5.71 -0.77 3.85
N VAL A 51 5.85 0.41 3.28
CA VAL A 51 6.94 1.36 3.57
C VAL A 51 6.36 2.58 4.26
N ASP A 52 6.87 2.95 5.43
CA ASP A 52 6.55 4.22 6.09
C ASP A 52 7.70 4.62 7.03
N LEU A 53 8.13 5.88 6.98
CA LEU A 53 9.25 6.38 7.80
C LEU A 53 8.80 6.87 9.18
N ASP A 54 7.51 7.16 9.34
CA ASP A 54 7.00 7.83 10.52
C ASP A 54 6.77 6.89 11.70
N THR A 55 6.69 7.53 12.87
CA THR A 55 6.16 6.93 14.08
C THR A 55 4.72 7.39 14.34
N ILE A 56 4.00 6.64 15.16
CA ILE A 56 2.59 6.89 15.46
C ILE A 56 2.48 8.04 16.46
N ASP A 57 1.67 9.05 16.14
CA ASP A 57 1.30 10.13 17.05
C ASP A 57 -0.16 10.00 17.53
N THR A 58 -0.48 10.60 18.68
CA THR A 58 -1.87 10.64 19.21
C THR A 58 -2.88 11.22 18.22
N SER A 59 -2.51 12.26 17.48
CA SER A 59 -3.31 12.91 16.43
C SER A 59 -3.58 12.01 15.21
N ASN A 60 -2.93 10.85 15.12
CA ASN A 60 -3.15 9.89 14.04
C ASN A 60 -4.34 8.96 14.34
N LEU A 61 -4.64 8.74 15.62
CA LEU A 61 -5.60 7.73 16.08
C LEU A 61 -7.05 8.00 15.66
N ASN A 62 -7.41 9.22 15.28
CA ASN A 62 -8.75 9.55 14.76
C ASN A 62 -9.07 8.94 13.39
N ARG A 63 -8.05 8.59 12.59
CA ARG A 63 -8.23 8.12 11.20
C ARG A 63 -7.36 6.93 10.81
N GLN A 64 -6.43 6.50 11.66
CA GLN A 64 -5.50 5.40 11.42
C GLN A 64 -5.85 4.23 12.35
N PHE A 65 -6.94 3.54 12.03
CA PHE A 65 -7.59 2.59 12.94
C PHE A 65 -6.77 1.31 13.22
N LEU A 66 -5.67 1.06 12.51
CA LEU A 66 -4.73 -0.02 12.85
C LEU A 66 -3.90 0.30 14.10
N PHE A 67 -3.93 1.55 14.56
CA PHE A 67 -3.14 2.03 15.70
C PHE A 67 -3.99 2.19 16.96
N ARG A 68 -3.31 2.14 18.11
CA ARG A 68 -3.91 2.25 19.45
C ARG A 68 -3.03 3.16 20.29
N LYS A 69 -3.55 3.70 21.39
CA LYS A 69 -2.79 4.58 22.29
C LYS A 69 -1.48 3.95 22.78
N LYS A 70 -1.45 2.63 23.00
CA LYS A 70 -0.25 1.87 23.38
C LYS A 70 0.85 1.82 22.31
N HIS A 71 0.54 2.17 21.06
CA HIS A 71 1.47 2.15 19.93
C HIS A 71 2.11 3.52 19.66
N VAL A 72 1.73 4.58 20.39
CA VAL A 72 2.32 5.92 20.19
C VAL A 72 3.84 5.86 20.38
N GLY A 73 4.57 6.48 19.45
CA GLY A 73 6.04 6.46 19.37
C GLY A 73 6.64 5.24 18.64
N GLN A 74 5.84 4.24 18.29
CA GLN A 74 6.30 3.08 17.50
C GLN A 74 6.17 3.36 16.00
N SER A 75 6.94 2.64 15.17
CA SER A 75 6.85 2.77 13.70
C SER A 75 5.45 2.42 13.17
N LYS A 76 4.92 3.28 12.29
CA LYS A 76 3.64 3.01 11.61
C LYS A 76 3.70 1.72 10.80
N ALA A 77 4.76 1.51 10.01
CA ALA A 77 4.90 0.33 9.16
C ALA A 77 4.87 -0.97 9.98
N THR A 78 5.67 -1.06 11.04
CA THR A 78 5.74 -2.27 11.89
C THR A 78 4.42 -2.56 12.57
N VAL A 79 3.80 -1.55 13.18
CA VAL A 79 2.54 -1.73 13.91
C VAL A 79 1.40 -2.04 12.93
N ALA A 80 1.37 -1.42 11.75
CA ALA A 80 0.35 -1.70 10.74
C ALA A 80 0.43 -3.16 10.28
N ALA A 81 1.63 -3.65 9.94
CA ALA A 81 1.85 -5.05 9.59
C ALA A 81 1.41 -6.00 10.72
N SER A 82 1.87 -5.76 11.96
CA SER A 82 1.49 -6.59 13.11
C SER A 82 -0.02 -6.59 13.38
N SER A 83 -0.66 -5.42 13.33
CA SER A 83 -2.11 -5.29 13.50
C SER A 83 -2.87 -6.08 12.45
N VAL A 84 -2.45 -6.01 11.18
CA VAL A 84 -3.11 -6.77 10.10
C VAL A 84 -2.89 -8.27 10.24
N SER A 85 -1.68 -8.73 10.54
CA SER A 85 -1.39 -10.14 10.79
C SER A 85 -2.21 -10.71 11.96
N SER A 86 -2.59 -9.88 12.94
CA SER A 86 -3.41 -10.33 14.07
C SER A 86 -4.83 -10.76 13.68
N PHE A 87 -5.45 -10.09 12.70
CA PHE A 87 -6.81 -10.43 12.22
C PHE A 87 -6.81 -11.17 10.89
N CYS A 88 -5.68 -11.18 10.18
CA CYS A 88 -5.47 -11.96 8.97
C CYS A 88 -4.14 -12.72 9.01
N PRO A 89 -4.05 -13.83 9.79
CA PRO A 89 -2.79 -14.56 9.98
C PRO A 89 -2.20 -15.20 8.71
N SER A 90 -2.99 -15.33 7.64
CA SER A 90 -2.54 -15.83 6.34
C SER A 90 -1.87 -14.75 5.48
N ALA A 91 -1.92 -13.48 5.88
CA ALA A 91 -1.23 -12.40 5.19
C ALA A 91 0.25 -12.37 5.59
N ASP A 92 1.12 -12.36 4.58
CA ASP A 92 2.56 -12.15 4.67
C ASP A 92 2.86 -10.68 4.39
N ILE A 93 3.12 -9.93 5.46
CA ILE A 93 3.30 -8.47 5.41
C ILE A 93 4.70 -8.11 5.87
N THR A 94 5.51 -7.63 4.94
CA THR A 94 6.84 -7.09 5.23
C THR A 94 6.74 -5.59 5.53
N ALA A 95 7.22 -5.18 6.71
CA ALA A 95 7.29 -3.78 7.10
C ALA A 95 8.68 -3.21 6.84
N ILE A 96 8.73 -2.04 6.20
CA ILE A 96 9.94 -1.26 5.94
C ILE A 96 9.78 0.09 6.63
N CYS A 97 10.63 0.35 7.62
CA CYS A 97 10.61 1.56 8.44
C CYS A 97 11.66 2.55 7.90
N ASP A 98 11.39 3.19 6.76
CA ASP A 98 12.37 4.02 6.07
C ASP A 98 11.71 5.02 5.13
N ASP A 99 12.47 6.04 4.73
CA ASP A 99 12.05 6.98 3.69
C ASP A 99 12.12 6.30 2.32
N VAL A 100 10.99 6.30 1.60
CA VAL A 100 10.89 5.78 0.23
C VAL A 100 11.85 6.47 -0.74
N LYS A 101 12.31 7.69 -0.41
CA LYS A 101 13.29 8.45 -1.19
C LYS A 101 14.73 7.96 -1.01
N ASN A 102 14.99 7.02 -0.10
CA ASN A 102 16.32 6.45 0.09
C ASN A 102 16.78 5.76 -1.20
N SER A 103 18.01 6.04 -1.64
CA SER A 103 18.56 5.60 -2.93
C SER A 103 18.62 4.08 -3.11
N LYS A 104 18.56 3.30 -2.02
CA LYS A 104 18.46 1.84 -2.09
C LYS A 104 17.12 1.33 -2.64
N TYR A 105 16.05 2.12 -2.55
CA TYR A 105 14.74 1.81 -3.15
C TYR A 105 14.71 2.29 -4.59
N ASN A 106 15.57 1.70 -5.41
CA ASN A 106 15.73 2.04 -6.83
C ASN A 106 14.75 1.27 -7.73
N ARG A 107 14.88 1.41 -9.05
CA ARG A 107 14.09 0.69 -10.04
C ARG A 107 13.97 -0.82 -9.74
N ASP A 108 15.07 -1.47 -9.38
CA ASP A 108 15.11 -2.93 -9.17
C ASP A 108 14.33 -3.36 -7.93
N PHE A 109 14.22 -2.49 -6.92
CA PHE A 109 13.30 -2.71 -5.80
C PHE A 109 11.85 -2.73 -6.29
N TYR A 110 11.45 -1.71 -7.07
CA TYR A 110 10.08 -1.59 -7.59
C TYR A 110 9.73 -2.70 -8.59
N SER A 111 10.70 -3.17 -9.39
CA SER A 111 10.48 -4.23 -10.37
C SER A 111 10.01 -5.57 -9.77
N GLN A 112 10.20 -5.78 -8.46
CA GLN A 112 9.80 -6.99 -7.74
C GLN A 112 8.30 -7.06 -7.45
N PHE A 113 7.59 -5.94 -7.57
CA PHE A 113 6.16 -5.85 -7.27
C PHE A 113 5.32 -5.90 -8.54
N ASP A 114 4.08 -6.33 -8.40
CA ASP A 114 3.09 -6.35 -9.48
C ASP A 114 2.33 -5.04 -9.55
N ILE A 115 2.00 -4.45 -8.40
CA ILE A 115 1.25 -3.19 -8.27
C ILE A 115 1.80 -2.37 -7.10
N VAL A 116 1.88 -1.05 -7.29
CA VAL A 116 2.23 -0.08 -6.23
C VAL A 116 1.01 0.77 -5.90
N LEU A 117 0.78 1.02 -4.61
CA LEU A 117 -0.33 1.82 -4.11
C LEU A 117 0.19 2.94 -3.19
N ASN A 118 -0.12 4.19 -3.51
CA ASN A 118 0.28 5.35 -2.69
C ASN A 118 -0.80 5.73 -1.68
N GLY A 119 -0.37 5.87 -0.42
CA GLY A 119 -1.09 6.51 0.69
C GLY A 119 -0.30 7.67 1.29
N LEU A 120 0.47 8.36 0.45
CA LEU A 120 1.37 9.46 0.81
C LEU A 120 0.62 10.79 0.97
N ASP A 121 1.18 11.73 1.71
CA ASP A 121 0.57 13.03 2.01
C ASP A 121 1.30 14.23 1.37
N ASN A 122 2.53 14.05 0.90
CA ASN A 122 3.35 15.11 0.31
C ASN A 122 3.66 14.87 -1.18
N LEU A 123 3.73 15.96 -1.93
CA LEU A 123 3.89 15.94 -3.39
C LEU A 123 5.26 15.39 -3.83
N GLU A 124 6.31 15.64 -3.05
CA GLU A 124 7.67 15.21 -3.39
C GLU A 124 7.79 13.69 -3.40
N ALA A 125 7.34 13.01 -2.33
CA ALA A 125 7.35 11.56 -2.23
C ALA A 125 6.45 10.92 -3.31
N ARG A 126 5.25 11.48 -3.56
CA ARG A 126 4.37 11.01 -4.65
C ARG A 126 5.08 11.04 -6.01
N ARG A 127 5.71 12.17 -6.35
CA ARG A 127 6.48 12.32 -7.60
C ARG A 127 7.67 11.36 -7.66
N HIS A 128 8.36 11.16 -6.54
CA HIS A 128 9.48 10.23 -6.45
C HIS A 128 9.04 8.79 -6.77
N VAL A 129 8.00 8.30 -6.10
CA VAL A 129 7.44 6.96 -6.34
C VAL A 129 6.95 6.82 -7.78
N ASN A 130 6.24 7.82 -8.31
CA ASN A 130 5.74 7.79 -9.68
C ASN A 130 6.88 7.61 -10.71
N ARG A 131 7.98 8.36 -10.56
CA ARG A 131 9.15 8.21 -11.46
C ARG A 131 9.74 6.81 -11.41
N LEU A 132 9.82 6.21 -10.23
CA LEU A 132 10.37 4.86 -10.07
C LEU A 132 9.42 3.79 -10.61
N CYS A 133 8.11 3.93 -10.44
CA CYS A 133 7.11 3.07 -11.05
C CYS A 133 7.18 3.13 -12.58
N LEU A 134 7.32 4.34 -13.16
CA LEU A 134 7.51 4.50 -14.60
C LEU A 134 8.79 3.82 -15.09
N ALA A 135 9.92 4.04 -14.40
CA ALA A 135 11.20 3.41 -14.76
C ALA A 135 11.19 1.88 -14.60
N ALA A 136 10.41 1.35 -13.67
CA ALA A 136 10.24 -0.08 -13.41
C ALA A 136 9.10 -0.72 -14.22
N GLU A 137 8.39 0.08 -15.03
CA GLU A 137 7.21 -0.31 -15.81
C GLU A 137 6.10 -0.95 -14.95
N LYS A 138 5.89 -0.40 -13.75
CA LYS A 138 4.90 -0.90 -12.79
C LYS A 138 3.67 0.00 -12.71
N PRO A 139 2.46 -0.56 -12.67
CA PRO A 139 1.26 0.22 -12.43
C PRO A 139 1.28 0.81 -11.01
N LEU A 140 0.94 2.10 -10.94
CA LEU A 140 0.80 2.86 -9.71
C LEU A 140 -0.65 3.32 -9.56
N VAL A 141 -1.26 3.02 -8.43
CA VAL A 141 -2.51 3.68 -8.00
C VAL A 141 -2.15 4.79 -7.03
N GLU A 142 -2.33 6.02 -7.48
CA GLU A 142 -2.17 7.22 -6.68
C GLU A 142 -3.49 7.56 -5.99
N SER A 143 -3.42 8.01 -4.75
CA SER A 143 -4.61 8.46 -4.02
C SER A 143 -4.30 9.59 -3.06
N GLY A 144 -5.30 10.43 -2.80
CA GLY A 144 -5.16 11.55 -1.90
C GLY A 144 -6.50 12.04 -1.38
N THR A 145 -6.46 12.71 -0.24
CA THR A 145 -7.66 13.26 0.41
C THR A 145 -7.36 14.65 0.97
N ALA A 146 -8.35 15.54 0.91
CA ALA A 146 -8.36 16.84 1.57
C ALA A 146 -9.75 17.13 2.15
N GLY A 147 -9.91 16.97 3.46
CA GLY A 147 -11.21 17.04 4.11
C GLY A 147 -12.17 15.99 3.55
N TYR A 148 -13.29 16.44 2.97
CA TYR A 148 -14.31 15.57 2.34
C TYR A 148 -14.03 15.26 0.87
N ILE A 149 -12.94 15.77 0.30
CA ILE A 149 -12.57 15.55 -1.10
C ILE A 149 -11.56 14.41 -1.18
N GLY A 150 -11.78 13.47 -2.09
CA GLY A 150 -10.86 12.38 -2.41
C GLY A 150 -10.57 12.33 -3.90
N GLN A 151 -9.38 11.84 -4.24
CA GLN A 151 -8.97 11.59 -5.63
C GLN A 151 -8.24 10.26 -5.73
N VAL A 152 -8.43 9.58 -6.86
CA VAL A 152 -7.71 8.36 -7.23
C VAL A 152 -7.29 8.50 -8.69
N CYS A 153 -6.04 8.16 -8.98
CA CYS A 153 -5.50 8.16 -10.33
C CYS A 153 -4.72 6.87 -10.57
N LEU A 154 -4.93 6.24 -11.72
CA LEU A 154 -4.13 5.11 -12.16
C LEU A 154 -3.07 5.61 -13.14
N SER A 155 -1.80 5.45 -12.79
CA SER A 155 -0.69 5.60 -13.73
C SER A 155 -0.23 4.21 -14.15
N ALA A 156 -0.54 3.84 -15.38
CA ALA A 156 -0.07 2.60 -15.98
C ALA A 156 1.07 2.90 -16.95
N ALA A 157 2.17 2.15 -16.87
CA ALA A 157 3.25 2.20 -17.85
C ALA A 157 2.83 1.66 -19.24
N LEU A 158 1.59 1.19 -19.39
CA LEU A 158 1.03 0.68 -20.63
C LEU A 158 0.60 1.83 -21.55
N ASN A 159 1.43 2.19 -22.54
CA ASN A 159 1.08 2.93 -23.77
C ASN A 159 -0.01 4.02 -23.63
N SER A 160 0.05 4.85 -22.59
CA SER A 160 -0.90 5.96 -22.41
C SER A 160 -0.31 7.24 -23.02
N PRO A 161 -0.95 7.86 -24.03
CA PRO A 161 -0.49 9.10 -24.64
C PRO A 161 -0.56 10.33 -23.71
N LEU A 162 -0.95 10.19 -22.45
CA LEU A 162 -1.06 11.28 -21.47
C LEU A 162 0.24 11.66 -20.75
N HIS A 163 1.36 10.99 -21.03
CA HIS A 163 2.59 11.15 -20.25
C HIS A 163 3.56 12.28 -20.70
N LEU A 164 3.18 13.10 -21.69
CA LEU A 164 4.03 14.21 -22.17
C LEU A 164 3.66 15.61 -21.61
N ALA A 165 2.77 15.71 -20.62
CA ALA A 165 2.27 17.02 -20.16
C ALA A 165 2.16 17.18 -18.63
N ALA A 166 3.14 16.67 -17.85
CA ALA A 166 3.24 16.93 -16.42
C ALA A 166 4.68 17.22 -15.97
#